data_AF-S9QJ13-F1
#
_entry.id   AF-S9QJ13-F1
#
_cell.length_a   1.000
_cell.length_b   1.000
_cell.length_c   1.000
_cell.angle_alpha   90.00
_cell.angle_beta   90.00
_cell.angle_gamma   90.00
#
_symmetry.space_group_name_H-M   'P 1'
#
loop_
_entity.id
_entity.type
_entity.pdbx_description
1 polymer ?
#
loop_
_entity_poly.entity_id
_entity_poly.type
_entity_poly.pdbx_seq_one_letter_code
_entity_poly.pdbx_strand_id
1 'polypeptide(L)'
;MPARFLFLVLLVLTGCRRGEDPSALLSGVRQRLAARDGKLTSYVLAGTATEGAQTMDFQFAYRAPLKMLGTLGAPASRTFAWDGERLMERDDGARRFFTYEDTLTPEQRMGVLTQLFSPFVPEGFRAPLLPGQGVTARRAPHPRGPEAVELTVKPAGSDVEVTYVLRWPALDFLGKRMRSGEALSELRVEEEQCEPGLELCVPRRLTQWAGAQQVAQTVLTRVELNPVLPAETFAITAPGGYDVGSKTLTPQGGP
;
A
#
# COMPACT_ATOMS: atom_id res chain seq x y z
N MET A 1 -21.55 -0.46 72.21
CA MET A 1 -22.26 0.43 71.26
C MET A 1 -21.72 0.16 69.86
N PRO A 2 -22.52 -0.34 68.92
CA PRO A 2 -22.03 -0.84 67.63
C PRO A 2 -22.01 0.29 66.58
N ALA A 3 -20.91 0.45 65.85
CA ALA A 3 -20.84 1.32 64.69
C ALA A 3 -20.93 0.49 63.41
N ARG A 4 -21.87 0.89 62.57
CA ARG A 4 -22.47 0.17 61.46
C ARG A 4 -21.50 -0.04 60.29
N PHE A 5 -21.50 -1.28 59.78
CA PHE A 5 -21.07 -1.64 58.44
C PHE A 5 -21.92 -0.89 57.40
N LEU A 6 -21.30 -0.03 56.59
CA LEU A 6 -21.91 0.56 55.41
C LEU A 6 -21.32 -0.14 54.18
N PHE A 7 -22.00 -1.18 53.71
CA PHE A 7 -21.72 -1.84 52.43
C PHE A 7 -22.14 -0.90 51.29
N LEU A 8 -21.18 -0.26 50.63
CA LEU A 8 -21.42 0.47 49.39
C LEU A 8 -21.48 -0.56 48.24
N VAL A 9 -22.69 -0.90 47.82
CA VAL A 9 -22.94 -1.72 46.63
C VAL A 9 -22.73 -0.83 45.40
N LEU A 10 -21.54 -0.89 44.82
CA LEU A 10 -21.25 -0.33 43.49
C LEU A 10 -21.90 -1.23 42.42
N LEU A 11 -23.12 -0.87 42.04
CA LEU A 11 -23.78 -1.35 40.83
C LEU A 11 -23.03 -0.80 39.60
N VAL A 12 -22.02 -1.55 39.14
CA VAL A 12 -21.40 -1.31 37.84
C VAL A 12 -22.44 -1.72 36.79
N LEU A 13 -23.11 -0.73 36.19
CA LEU A 13 -23.92 -0.91 34.99
C LEU A 13 -22.98 -1.36 33.86
N THR A 14 -22.84 -2.67 33.69
CA THR A 14 -22.30 -3.26 32.46
C THR A 14 -23.33 -3.02 31.35
N GLY A 15 -23.29 -1.82 30.77
CA GLY A 15 -24.01 -1.51 29.56
C GLY A 15 -23.55 -2.49 28.48
N CYS A 16 -24.43 -3.43 28.11
CA CYS A 16 -24.27 -4.22 26.90
C CYS A 16 -24.08 -3.25 25.74
N ARG A 17 -22.85 -3.10 25.24
CA ARG A 17 -22.59 -2.41 23.99
C ARG A 17 -23.40 -3.14 22.93
N ARG A 18 -24.47 -2.50 22.46
CA ARG A 18 -25.23 -2.93 21.28
C ARG A 18 -24.18 -3.13 20.18
N GLY A 19 -23.99 -4.38 19.74
CA GLY A 19 -22.98 -4.70 18.74
C GLY A 19 -23.15 -3.78 17.53
N GLU A 20 -22.07 -3.14 17.11
CA GLU A 20 -22.06 -2.35 15.87
C GLU A 20 -22.49 -3.28 14.72
N ASP A 21 -23.48 -2.84 13.92
CA ASP A 21 -23.94 -3.60 12.76
C ASP A 21 -22.77 -3.76 11.77
N PRO A 22 -22.33 -5.00 11.46
CA PRO A 22 -21.20 -5.24 10.57
C PRO A 22 -21.38 -4.63 9.17
N SER A 23 -22.63 -4.52 8.69
CA SER A 23 -22.93 -3.94 7.39
C SER A 23 -22.75 -2.41 7.40
N ALA A 24 -23.21 -1.75 8.47
CA ALA A 24 -23.01 -0.33 8.70
C ALA A 24 -21.52 0.01 8.88
N LEU A 25 -20.77 -0.82 9.62
CA LEU A 25 -19.33 -0.68 9.77
C LEU A 25 -18.61 -0.78 8.42
N LEU A 26 -18.91 -1.81 7.62
CA LEU A 26 -18.28 -1.97 6.30
C LEU A 26 -18.57 -0.79 5.36
N SER A 27 -19.80 -0.29 5.36
CA SER A 27 -20.18 0.91 4.59
C SER A 27 -19.37 2.14 5.03
N GLY A 28 -19.29 2.38 6.35
CA GLY A 28 -18.50 3.48 6.91
C GLY A 28 -17.00 3.34 6.60
N VAL A 29 -16.49 2.11 6.59
CA VAL A 29 -15.11 1.83 6.19
C VAL A 29 -14.85 2.15 4.73
N ARG A 30 -15.73 1.71 3.80
CA ARG A 30 -15.60 2.03 2.36
C ARG A 30 -15.60 3.54 2.13
N GLN A 31 -16.49 4.26 2.79
CA GLN A 31 -16.55 5.72 2.68
C GLN A 31 -15.26 6.38 3.17
N ARG A 32 -14.71 5.93 4.30
CA ARG A 32 -13.47 6.50 4.88
C ARG A 32 -12.24 6.13 4.07
N LEU A 33 -12.18 4.94 3.49
CA LEU A 33 -11.12 4.56 2.56
C LEU A 33 -11.12 5.45 1.32
N ALA A 34 -12.29 5.70 0.73
CA ALA A 34 -12.40 6.62 -0.40
C ALA A 34 -11.98 8.04 -0.03
N ALA A 35 -12.38 8.54 1.14
CA ALA A 35 -11.95 9.84 1.65
C ALA A 35 -10.43 9.89 1.89
N ARG A 36 -9.85 8.82 2.43
CA ARG A 36 -8.41 8.69 2.66
C ARG A 36 -7.63 8.69 1.36
N ASP A 37 -8.08 7.94 0.36
CA ASP A 37 -7.42 7.86 -0.95
C ASP A 37 -7.36 9.24 -1.63
N GLY A 38 -8.44 10.03 -1.50
CA GLY A 38 -8.48 11.41 -1.98
C GLY A 38 -7.53 12.39 -1.28
N LYS A 39 -6.90 12.02 -0.15
CA LYS A 39 -5.92 12.86 0.54
C LYS A 39 -4.55 12.88 -0.16
N LEU A 40 -4.21 11.86 -0.95
CA LEU A 40 -2.90 11.72 -1.59
C LEU A 40 -3.01 11.92 -3.10
N THR A 41 -2.68 13.14 -3.55
CA THR A 41 -2.62 13.51 -4.97
C THR A 41 -1.22 13.31 -5.57
N SER A 42 -0.18 13.32 -4.75
CA SER A 42 1.19 12.96 -5.13
C SER A 42 1.95 12.41 -3.94
N TYR A 43 3.00 11.62 -4.20
CA TYR A 43 3.96 11.24 -3.17
C TYR A 43 5.30 10.86 -3.79
N VAL A 44 6.37 11.03 -2.99
CA VAL A 44 7.73 10.58 -3.32
C VAL A 44 8.23 9.67 -2.22
N LEU A 45 8.74 8.51 -2.61
CA LEU A 45 9.31 7.49 -1.74
C LEU A 45 10.76 7.24 -2.15
N ALA A 46 11.63 7.02 -1.19
CA ALA A 46 12.91 6.37 -1.41
C ALA A 46 13.19 5.41 -0.26
N GLY A 47 13.81 4.29 -0.56
CA GLY A 47 14.05 3.26 0.43
C GLY A 47 14.79 2.06 -0.10
N THR A 48 14.83 1.04 0.74
CA THR A 48 15.50 -0.24 0.48
C THR A 48 14.50 -1.36 0.70
N ALA A 49 14.40 -2.29 -0.26
CA ALA A 49 13.70 -3.56 -0.09
C ALA A 49 14.74 -4.66 0.09
N THR A 50 14.53 -5.57 1.04
CA THR A 50 15.39 -6.72 1.28
C THR A 50 14.54 -7.99 1.31
N GLU A 51 14.94 -8.99 0.52
CA GLU A 51 14.33 -10.32 0.48
C GLU A 51 15.45 -11.37 0.46
N GLY A 52 15.48 -12.24 1.48
CA GLY A 52 16.62 -13.14 1.69
C GLY A 52 17.95 -12.38 1.81
N ALA A 53 18.90 -12.69 0.92
CA ALA A 53 20.21 -12.03 0.86
C ALA A 53 20.28 -10.87 -0.15
N GLN A 54 19.18 -10.60 -0.86
CA GLN A 54 19.13 -9.55 -1.87
C GLN A 54 18.58 -8.26 -1.26
N THR A 55 19.28 -7.16 -1.49
CA THR A 55 18.83 -5.81 -1.14
C THR A 55 18.81 -4.97 -2.41
N MET A 56 17.75 -4.19 -2.58
CA MET A 56 17.56 -3.30 -3.71
C MET A 56 17.11 -1.93 -3.20
N ASP A 57 17.87 -0.90 -3.57
CA ASP A 57 17.46 0.48 -3.37
C ASP A 57 16.40 0.84 -4.42
N PHE A 58 15.43 1.65 -4.04
CA PHE A 58 14.45 2.15 -4.97
C PHE A 58 14.04 3.59 -4.67
N GLN A 59 13.57 4.26 -5.71
CA GLN A 59 12.88 5.54 -5.62
C GLN A 59 11.58 5.46 -6.41
N PHE A 60 10.57 6.15 -5.92
CA PHE A 60 9.27 6.20 -6.56
C PHE A 60 8.66 7.58 -6.44
N ALA A 61 8.06 8.06 -7.52
CA ALA A 61 7.20 9.22 -7.50
C ALA A 61 5.87 8.86 -8.17
N TYR A 62 4.78 9.31 -7.55
CA TYR A 62 3.44 9.25 -8.12
C TYR A 62 2.81 10.64 -8.12
N ARG A 63 2.03 10.91 -9.16
CA ARG A 63 1.14 12.06 -9.23
C ARG A 63 -0.16 11.66 -9.93
N ALA A 64 -1.28 12.04 -9.33
CA ALA A 64 -2.60 11.87 -9.91
C ALA A 64 -2.74 12.65 -11.25
N PRO A 65 -3.54 12.17 -12.22
CA PRO A 65 -4.37 10.97 -12.12
C PRO A 65 -3.58 9.65 -12.23
N LEU A 66 -2.55 9.61 -13.06
CA LEU A 66 -1.74 8.41 -13.26
C LEU A 66 -0.41 8.79 -13.92
N LYS A 67 0.49 9.42 -13.18
CA LYS A 67 1.89 9.61 -13.58
C LYS A 67 2.78 8.93 -12.56
N MET A 68 3.75 8.15 -13.03
CA MET A 68 4.58 7.28 -12.19
C MET A 68 6.02 7.30 -12.66
N LEU A 69 6.96 7.35 -11.73
CA LEU A 69 8.39 7.23 -12.00
C LEU A 69 8.97 6.28 -10.95
N GLY A 70 9.46 5.13 -11.36
CA GLY A 70 10.15 4.16 -10.51
C GLY A 70 11.60 4.03 -10.94
N THR A 71 12.53 4.04 -9.99
CA THR A 71 13.95 3.79 -10.25
C THR A 71 14.45 2.72 -9.30
N LEU A 72 15.11 1.69 -9.85
CA LEU A 72 15.84 0.66 -9.11
C LEU A 72 17.32 1.03 -9.06
N GLY A 73 17.94 0.79 -7.92
CA GLY A 73 19.37 0.95 -7.71
C GLY A 73 20.19 -0.21 -8.27
N ALA A 74 21.46 -0.28 -7.87
CA ALA A 74 22.31 -1.41 -8.21
C ALA A 74 21.79 -2.72 -7.57
N PRO A 75 22.04 -3.89 -8.18
CA PRO A 75 22.83 -4.11 -9.40
C PRO A 75 22.07 -3.93 -10.71
N ALA A 76 20.74 -3.77 -10.67
CA ALA A 76 19.89 -3.70 -11.86
C ALA A 76 19.31 -2.29 -12.04
N SER A 77 20.20 -1.31 -12.28
CA SER A 77 19.82 0.10 -12.40
C SER A 77 18.91 0.35 -13.59
N ARG A 78 17.61 0.44 -13.31
CA ARG A 78 16.56 0.71 -14.30
C ARG A 78 15.62 1.77 -13.81
N THR A 79 15.18 2.61 -14.73
CA THR A 79 14.15 3.62 -14.49
C THR A 79 12.98 3.35 -15.42
N PHE A 80 11.77 3.32 -14.85
CA PHE A 80 10.52 3.25 -15.59
C PHE A 80 9.73 4.51 -15.34
N ALA A 81 9.20 5.13 -16.38
CA ALA A 81 8.38 6.33 -16.26
C ALA A 81 7.12 6.21 -17.12
N TRP A 82 5.99 6.58 -16.53
CA TRP A 82 4.72 6.76 -17.22
C TRP A 82 4.30 8.22 -17.04
N ASP A 83 4.30 8.98 -18.13
CA ASP A 83 4.02 10.43 -18.11
C ASP A 83 2.52 10.78 -18.19
N GLY A 84 1.66 9.76 -18.34
CA GLY A 84 0.23 9.89 -18.60
C GLY A 84 -0.18 9.44 -20.00
N GLU A 85 0.77 9.30 -20.92
CA GLU A 85 0.57 8.91 -22.33
C GLU A 85 1.49 7.76 -22.75
N ARG A 86 2.76 7.77 -22.34
CA ARG A 86 3.78 6.84 -22.80
C ARG A 86 4.51 6.20 -21.62
N LEU A 87 4.80 4.90 -21.77
CA LEU A 87 5.73 4.22 -20.89
C LEU A 87 7.13 4.34 -21.49
N MET A 88 8.10 4.69 -20.65
CA MET A 88 9.51 4.78 -20.99
C MET A 88 10.31 3.90 -20.04
N GLU A 89 11.32 3.21 -20.56
CA GLU A 89 12.29 2.42 -19.81
C GLU A 89 13.69 2.95 -20.13
N ARG A 90 14.49 3.18 -19.09
CA ARG A 90 15.93 3.44 -19.20
C ARG A 90 16.67 2.36 -18.43
N ASP A 91 17.54 1.63 -19.12
CA ASP A 91 18.48 0.68 -18.53
C ASP A 91 19.87 1.32 -18.56
N ASP A 92 20.33 1.77 -17.39
CA ASP A 92 21.60 2.48 -17.27
C ASP A 92 22.79 1.50 -17.36
N GLY A 93 22.61 0.23 -16.99
CA GLY A 93 23.64 -0.81 -17.12
C GLY A 93 23.87 -1.23 -18.56
N ALA A 94 22.80 -1.35 -19.35
CA ALA A 94 22.87 -1.70 -20.77
C ALA A 94 23.02 -0.49 -21.70
N ARG A 95 22.94 0.74 -21.17
CA ARG A 95 22.89 2.00 -21.94
C ARG A 95 21.79 1.99 -23.00
N ARG A 96 20.58 1.57 -22.61
CA ARG A 96 19.42 1.46 -23.49
C ARG A 96 18.28 2.35 -23.03
N PHE A 97 17.54 2.88 -23.99
CA PHE A 97 16.32 3.63 -23.75
C PHE A 97 15.22 3.13 -24.67
N PHE A 98 14.07 2.79 -24.10
CA PHE A 98 12.90 2.33 -24.85
C PHE A 98 11.70 3.23 -24.57
N THR A 99 11.00 3.62 -25.64
CA THR A 99 9.63 4.13 -25.54
C THR A 99 8.67 3.01 -25.94
N TYR A 100 7.60 2.83 -25.17
CA TYR A 100 6.59 1.82 -25.45
C TYR A 100 5.40 2.44 -26.18
N GLU A 101 5.05 1.84 -27.31
CA GLU A 101 3.81 2.12 -28.01
C GLU A 101 2.65 1.44 -27.27
N ASP A 102 1.64 2.23 -26.93
CA ASP A 102 0.48 1.80 -26.15
C ASP A 102 -0.71 1.54 -27.07
N THR A 103 -0.91 0.27 -27.39
CA THR A 103 -2.06 -0.22 -28.17
C THR A 103 -3.12 -0.87 -27.28
N LEU A 104 -3.01 -0.71 -25.96
CA LEU A 104 -3.84 -1.42 -24.99
C LEU A 104 -5.15 -0.68 -24.69
N THR A 105 -6.18 -1.44 -24.29
CA THR A 105 -7.38 -0.84 -23.69
C THR A 105 -7.02 -0.18 -22.35
N PRO A 106 -7.82 0.80 -21.85
CA PRO A 106 -7.55 1.44 -20.56
C PRO A 106 -7.40 0.46 -19.38
N GLU A 107 -8.21 -0.61 -19.37
CA GLU A 107 -8.17 -1.65 -18.34
C GLU A 107 -6.88 -2.47 -18.41
N GLN A 108 -6.51 -2.94 -19.62
CA GLN A 108 -5.27 -3.70 -19.83
C GLN A 108 -4.05 -2.87 -19.45
N ARG A 109 -4.02 -1.60 -19.86
CA ARG A 109 -2.97 -0.64 -19.51
C ARG A 109 -2.86 -0.47 -18.01
N MET A 110 -3.97 -0.30 -17.31
CA MET A 110 -3.96 -0.19 -15.85
C MET A 110 -3.40 -1.46 -15.18
N GLY A 111 -3.73 -2.63 -15.72
CA GLY A 111 -3.16 -3.90 -15.27
C GLY A 111 -1.63 -3.93 -15.40
N VAL A 112 -1.11 -3.58 -16.59
CA VAL A 112 0.33 -3.54 -16.86
C VAL A 112 1.05 -2.52 -15.96
N LEU A 113 0.51 -1.30 -15.85
CA LEU A 113 1.09 -0.26 -15.00
C LEU A 113 1.07 -0.66 -13.52
N THR A 114 0.00 -1.29 -13.05
CA THR A 114 -0.09 -1.80 -11.68
C THR A 114 0.97 -2.87 -11.44
N GLN A 115 1.13 -3.81 -12.36
CA GLN A 115 2.15 -4.86 -12.27
C GLN A 115 3.57 -4.26 -12.24
N LEU A 116 3.85 -3.29 -13.11
CA LEU A 116 5.17 -2.67 -13.21
C LEU A 116 5.52 -1.80 -11.99
N PHE A 117 4.57 -1.03 -11.48
CA PHE A 117 4.84 -0.05 -10.43
C PHE A 117 4.47 -0.50 -9.01
N SER A 118 3.68 -1.56 -8.83
CA SER A 118 3.34 -2.08 -7.50
C SER A 118 4.54 -2.44 -6.62
N PRO A 119 5.68 -2.97 -7.14
CA PRO A 119 6.84 -3.24 -6.28
C PRO A 119 7.44 -1.99 -5.64
N PHE A 120 7.22 -0.81 -6.23
CA PHE A 120 7.72 0.47 -5.71
C PHE A 120 6.82 1.12 -4.67
N VAL A 121 5.57 0.67 -4.54
CA VAL A 121 4.56 1.27 -3.66
C VAL A 121 4.23 0.29 -2.56
N PRO A 122 4.84 0.43 -1.37
CA PRO A 122 4.48 -0.41 -0.24
C PRO A 122 3.00 -0.24 0.10
N GLU A 123 2.40 -1.31 0.64
CA GLU A 123 1.03 -1.27 1.16
C GLU A 123 0.85 -0.13 2.15
N GLY A 124 -0.33 0.50 2.14
CA GLY A 124 -0.65 1.62 3.02
C GLY A 124 -0.49 3.01 2.40
N PHE A 125 0.15 3.15 1.24
CA PHE A 125 0.13 4.42 0.49
C PHE A 125 -1.13 4.60 -0.36
N ARG A 126 -1.82 3.51 -0.70
CA ARG A 126 -3.13 3.53 -1.37
C ARG A 126 -4.15 2.80 -0.51
N ALA A 127 -5.43 3.10 -0.70
CA ALA A 127 -6.49 2.30 -0.11
C ALA A 127 -6.46 0.85 -0.67
N PRO A 128 -6.75 -0.18 0.15
CA PRO A 128 -6.87 -1.54 -0.36
C PRO A 128 -8.03 -1.63 -1.36
N LEU A 129 -7.81 -2.34 -2.47
CA LEU A 129 -8.85 -2.61 -3.45
C LEU A 129 -9.82 -3.66 -2.88
N LEU A 130 -11.06 -3.26 -2.64
CA LEU A 130 -12.10 -4.12 -2.07
C LEU A 130 -13.08 -4.57 -3.15
N PRO A 131 -13.33 -5.89 -3.31
CA PRO A 131 -14.35 -6.37 -4.22
C PRO A 131 -15.76 -5.95 -3.77
N GLY A 132 -16.72 -6.02 -4.69
CA GLY A 132 -18.13 -5.71 -4.41
C GLY A 132 -18.76 -6.66 -3.38
N GLN A 133 -18.28 -7.91 -3.31
CA GLN A 133 -18.79 -8.98 -2.45
C GLN A 133 -17.66 -9.71 -1.74
N GLY A 134 -17.98 -10.51 -0.71
CA GLY A 134 -16.99 -11.31 0.02
C GLY A 134 -16.10 -10.50 0.97
N VAL A 135 -16.55 -9.32 1.39
CA VAL A 135 -15.84 -8.45 2.34
C VAL A 135 -16.61 -8.37 3.64
N THR A 136 -15.92 -8.56 4.75
CA THR A 136 -16.46 -8.35 6.11
C THR A 136 -15.58 -7.37 6.87
N ALA A 137 -16.18 -6.63 7.81
CA ALA A 137 -15.48 -5.69 8.67
C ALA A 137 -15.78 -6.00 10.13
N ARG A 138 -14.78 -5.89 11.00
CA ARG A 138 -14.96 -5.98 12.46
C ARG A 138 -14.01 -5.04 13.18
N ARG A 139 -14.41 -4.55 14.36
CA ARG A 139 -13.50 -3.87 15.27
C ARG A 139 -12.52 -4.85 15.88
N ALA A 140 -11.29 -4.40 16.09
CA ALA A 140 -10.27 -5.14 16.80
C ALA A 140 -9.39 -4.18 17.62
N PRO A 141 -8.86 -4.63 18.77
CA PRO A 141 -7.78 -3.92 19.43
C PRO A 141 -6.48 -4.05 18.61
N HIS A 142 -5.59 -3.06 18.70
CA HIS A 142 -4.27 -3.15 18.08
C HIS A 142 -3.22 -2.41 18.93
N PRO A 143 -1.97 -2.90 19.05
CA PRO A 143 -0.96 -2.20 19.86
C PRO A 143 -0.63 -0.77 19.40
N ARG A 144 -0.80 -0.48 18.10
CA ARG A 144 -0.49 0.83 17.47
C ARG A 144 -1.65 1.81 17.39
N GLY A 145 -2.76 1.55 18.08
CA GLY A 145 -3.89 2.46 18.11
C GLY A 145 -4.96 2.02 19.11
N PRO A 146 -5.71 2.96 19.70
CA PRO A 146 -6.75 2.61 20.66
C PRO A 146 -7.81 1.68 20.04
N GLU A 147 -8.05 1.80 18.73
CA GLU A 147 -8.96 0.97 17.96
C GLU A 147 -8.41 0.70 16.55
N ALA A 148 -8.74 -0.48 16.02
CA ALA A 148 -8.53 -0.85 14.63
C ALA A 148 -9.80 -1.47 14.03
N VAL A 149 -9.84 -1.53 12.71
CA VAL A 149 -10.78 -2.35 11.94
C VAL A 149 -9.99 -3.42 11.21
N GLU A 150 -10.48 -4.64 11.27
CA GLU A 150 -10.07 -5.72 10.37
C GLU A 150 -11.05 -5.83 9.22
N LEU A 151 -10.54 -5.74 7.99
CA LEU A 151 -11.27 -6.00 6.77
C LEU A 151 -10.83 -7.33 6.18
N THR A 152 -11.69 -8.33 6.24
CA THR A 152 -11.42 -9.64 5.66
C THR A 152 -12.10 -9.75 4.29
N VAL A 153 -11.29 -10.04 3.28
CA VAL A 153 -11.69 -10.30 1.90
C VAL A 153 -11.48 -11.78 1.60
N LYS A 154 -12.56 -12.45 1.21
CA LYS A 154 -12.54 -13.85 0.77
C LYS A 154 -13.26 -13.95 -0.58
N PRO A 155 -12.52 -13.97 -1.70
CA PRO A 155 -13.12 -14.12 -3.02
C PRO A 155 -13.86 -15.46 -3.13
N ALA A 156 -15.00 -15.46 -3.82
CA ALA A 156 -15.77 -16.69 -4.04
C ALA A 156 -14.95 -17.69 -4.87
N GLY A 157 -14.89 -18.95 -4.43
CA GLY A 157 -14.14 -20.01 -5.10
C GLY A 157 -12.62 -19.95 -4.92
N SER A 158 -12.10 -19.04 -4.08
CA SER A 158 -10.69 -18.98 -3.71
C SER A 158 -10.46 -19.56 -2.31
N ASP A 159 -9.34 -20.24 -2.13
CA ASP A 159 -8.81 -20.65 -0.83
C ASP A 159 -8.05 -19.51 -0.11
N VAL A 160 -7.86 -18.38 -0.81
CA VAL A 160 -7.15 -17.20 -0.30
C VAL A 160 -8.10 -16.31 0.49
N GLU A 161 -7.70 -16.00 1.72
CA GLU A 161 -8.34 -15.02 2.58
C GLU A 161 -7.32 -13.93 2.93
N VAL A 162 -7.68 -12.66 2.72
CA VAL A 162 -6.84 -11.50 3.03
C VAL A 162 -7.50 -10.66 4.10
N THR A 163 -6.83 -10.44 5.23
CA THR A 163 -7.28 -9.54 6.30
C THR A 163 -6.39 -8.32 6.36
N TYR A 164 -6.91 -7.15 6.04
CA TYR A 164 -6.26 -5.86 6.27
C TYR A 164 -6.57 -5.38 7.69
N VAL A 165 -5.57 -4.86 8.39
CA VAL A 165 -5.72 -4.22 9.69
C VAL A 165 -5.48 -2.73 9.52
N LEU A 166 -6.48 -1.92 9.86
CA LEU A 166 -6.47 -0.47 9.63
C LEU A 166 -6.75 0.28 10.93
N ARG A 167 -6.03 1.38 11.20
CA ARG A 167 -6.26 2.25 12.37
C ARG A 167 -7.63 2.89 12.28
N TRP A 168 -8.44 2.79 13.32
CA TRP A 168 -9.70 3.56 13.35
C TRP A 168 -9.49 4.94 14.01
N PRO A 169 -10.14 6.02 13.52
CA PRO A 169 -11.03 6.12 12.36
C PRO A 169 -10.34 6.48 11.03
N ALA A 170 -9.05 6.82 11.04
CA ALA A 170 -8.31 7.34 9.88
C ALA A 170 -8.14 6.32 8.74
N LEU A 171 -8.23 5.04 9.06
CA LEU A 171 -7.97 3.89 8.21
C LEU A 171 -6.54 3.82 7.67
N ASP A 172 -5.58 4.31 8.46
CA ASP A 172 -4.15 4.11 8.19
C ASP A 172 -3.84 2.62 8.21
N PHE A 173 -2.99 2.16 7.29
CA PHE A 173 -2.59 0.77 7.22
C PHE A 173 -1.71 0.39 8.41
N LEU A 174 -2.07 -0.69 9.10
CA LEU A 174 -1.32 -1.25 10.24
C LEU A 174 -0.73 -2.63 9.93
N GLY A 175 -1.30 -3.34 8.96
CA GLY A 175 -0.80 -4.62 8.50
C GLY A 175 -1.79 -5.35 7.59
N LYS A 176 -1.33 -6.47 7.03
CA LYS A 176 -2.09 -7.38 6.18
C LYS A 176 -1.75 -8.81 6.57
N ARG A 177 -2.74 -9.68 6.63
CA ARG A 177 -2.57 -11.12 6.79
C ARG A 177 -3.16 -11.80 5.58
N MET A 178 -2.48 -12.79 5.04
CA MET A 178 -2.96 -13.61 3.94
C MET A 178 -2.88 -15.07 4.34
N ARG A 179 -4.00 -15.77 4.24
CA ARG A 179 -4.09 -17.21 4.48
C ARG A 179 -4.47 -17.91 3.18
N SER A 180 -3.75 -18.98 2.82
CA SER A 180 -4.08 -19.89 1.72
C SER A 180 -3.81 -21.31 2.21
N GLY A 181 -4.87 -22.09 2.39
CA GLY A 181 -4.80 -23.35 3.14
C GLY A 181 -4.21 -23.14 4.55
N GLU A 182 -3.13 -23.85 4.87
CA GLU A 182 -2.39 -23.72 6.13
C GLU A 182 -1.32 -22.63 6.12
N ALA A 183 -0.96 -22.10 4.94
CA ALA A 183 0.06 -21.07 4.82
C ALA A 183 -0.45 -19.72 5.32
N LEU A 184 0.32 -19.09 6.20
CA LEU A 184 0.07 -17.75 6.71
C LEU A 184 1.23 -16.82 6.35
N SER A 185 0.91 -15.75 5.64
CA SER A 185 1.81 -14.63 5.39
C SER A 185 1.29 -13.39 6.11
N GLU A 186 2.18 -12.62 6.72
CA GLU A 186 1.85 -11.36 7.37
C GLU A 186 2.76 -10.24 6.86
N LEU A 187 2.16 -9.11 6.52
CA LEU A 187 2.86 -7.84 6.33
C LEU A 187 2.55 -6.97 7.55
N ARG A 188 3.58 -6.58 8.30
CA ARG A 188 3.45 -5.83 9.54
C ARG A 188 4.07 -4.46 9.38
N VAL A 189 3.41 -3.43 9.91
CA VAL A 189 3.98 -2.09 10.02
C VAL A 189 4.79 -2.00 11.30
N GLU A 190 6.09 -1.73 11.16
CA GLU A 190 7.01 -1.57 12.28
C GLU A 190 7.22 -0.10 12.66
N GLU A 191 7.19 0.79 11.69
CA GLU A 191 7.37 2.23 11.89
C GLU A 191 6.47 2.99 10.92
N GLU A 192 6.00 4.15 11.35
CA GLU A 192 5.06 5.00 10.62
C GLU A 192 5.63 6.42 10.50
N GLN A 193 5.25 7.12 9.44
CA GLN A 193 5.35 8.56 9.34
C GLN A 193 3.93 9.13 9.28
N CYS A 194 3.62 10.05 10.19
CA CYS A 194 2.34 10.74 10.23
C CYS A 194 2.52 12.18 9.74
N GLU A 195 1.64 12.62 8.85
CA GLU A 195 1.56 14.00 8.38
C GLU A 195 0.30 14.65 8.98
N PRO A 196 0.42 15.49 10.03
CA PRO A 196 -0.71 16.13 10.68
C PRO A 196 -1.55 16.97 9.71
N GLY A 197 -0.92 17.63 8.73
CA GLY A 197 -1.64 18.45 7.75
C GLY A 197 -2.57 17.64 6.84
N LEU A 198 -2.34 16.33 6.72
CA LEU A 198 -3.19 15.41 5.97
C LEU A 198 -4.04 14.51 6.87
N GLU A 199 -3.82 14.54 8.19
CA GLU A 199 -4.41 13.58 9.15
C GLU A 199 -4.26 12.14 8.65
N LEU A 200 -3.03 11.78 8.28
CA LEU A 200 -2.70 10.53 7.60
C LEU A 200 -1.38 9.98 8.12
N CYS A 201 -1.36 8.70 8.45
CA CYS A 201 -0.11 7.97 8.68
C CYS A 201 0.12 6.94 7.57
N VAL A 202 1.37 6.85 7.14
CA VAL A 202 1.84 5.88 6.14
C VAL A 202 3.01 5.06 6.71
N PRO A 203 3.21 3.83 6.24
CA PRO A 203 4.32 3.01 6.72
C PRO A 203 5.67 3.59 6.33
N ARG A 204 6.61 3.57 7.26
CA ARG A 204 8.03 3.87 7.04
C ARG A 204 8.88 2.61 7.05
N ARG A 205 8.49 1.61 7.85
CA ARG A 205 9.14 0.30 7.88
C ARG A 205 8.09 -0.80 7.89
N LEU A 206 8.24 -1.75 6.99
CA LEU A 206 7.37 -2.91 6.84
C LEU A 206 8.20 -4.18 6.91
N THR A 207 7.71 -5.20 7.58
CA THR A 207 8.29 -6.55 7.58
C THR A 207 7.28 -7.55 7.04
N GLN A 208 7.76 -8.50 6.25
CA GLN A 208 6.96 -9.62 5.77
C GLN A 208 7.40 -10.90 6.46
N TRP A 209 6.42 -11.67 6.93
CA TRP A 209 6.62 -12.90 7.69
C TRP A 209 5.89 -14.05 7.01
N ALA A 210 6.53 -15.22 6.95
CA ALA A 210 5.91 -16.49 6.63
C ALA A 210 5.95 -17.35 7.90
N GLY A 211 4.80 -17.50 8.56
CA GLY A 211 4.74 -18.04 9.91
C GLY A 211 5.62 -17.24 10.90
N ALA A 212 6.58 -17.91 11.53
CA ALA A 212 7.49 -17.29 12.52
C ALA A 212 8.76 -16.69 11.91
N GLN A 213 8.98 -16.82 10.59
CA GLN A 213 10.19 -16.35 9.93
C GLN A 213 9.92 -15.05 9.19
N GLN A 214 10.74 -14.03 9.44
CA GLN A 214 10.77 -12.84 8.60
C GLN A 214 11.45 -13.18 7.25
N VAL A 215 10.75 -12.94 6.15
CA VAL A 215 11.20 -13.28 4.79
C VAL A 215 11.59 -12.05 3.96
N ALA A 216 10.99 -10.89 4.26
CA ALA A 216 11.35 -9.63 3.60
C ALA A 216 11.17 -8.42 4.52
N GLN A 217 11.78 -7.29 4.14
CA GLN A 217 11.65 -6.01 4.81
C GLN A 217 11.74 -4.86 3.81
N THR A 218 10.93 -3.83 4.00
CA THR A 218 11.04 -2.55 3.29
C THR A 218 11.26 -1.43 4.29
N VAL A 219 12.26 -0.59 4.05
CA VAL A 219 12.58 0.60 4.87
C VAL A 219 12.57 1.83 3.97
N LEU A 220 11.73 2.80 4.28
CA LEU A 220 11.68 4.09 3.60
C LEU A 220 12.55 5.11 4.34
N THR A 221 13.55 5.61 3.63
CA THR A 221 14.44 6.67 4.10
C THR A 221 13.86 8.05 3.82
N ARG A 222 13.05 8.18 2.75
CA ARG A 222 12.34 9.40 2.36
C ARG A 222 10.88 9.09 2.09
N VAL A 223 9.98 9.88 2.68
CA VAL A 223 8.54 9.86 2.41
C VAL A 223 8.05 11.30 2.38
N GLU A 224 7.59 11.75 1.21
CA GLU A 224 6.97 13.06 1.01
C GLU A 224 5.55 12.87 0.50
N LEU A 225 4.58 13.48 1.19
CA LEU A 225 3.16 13.37 0.86
C LEU A 225 2.67 14.70 0.29
N ASN A 226 1.96 14.64 -0.83
CA ASN A 226 1.55 15.79 -1.64
C ASN A 226 2.68 16.80 -2.00
N PRO A 227 3.90 16.37 -2.37
CA PRO A 227 4.89 17.31 -2.87
C PRO A 227 4.44 17.90 -4.21
N VAL A 228 4.86 19.13 -4.49
CA VAL A 228 4.72 19.72 -5.83
C VAL A 228 5.66 18.98 -6.78
N LEU A 229 5.08 18.19 -7.69
CA LEU A 229 5.83 17.47 -8.72
C LEU A 229 5.55 18.10 -10.09
N PRO A 230 6.55 18.75 -10.71
CA PRO A 230 6.44 19.25 -12.07
C PRO A 230 6.05 18.15 -13.08
N ALA A 231 5.47 18.54 -14.21
CA ALA A 231 4.96 17.57 -15.18
C ALA A 231 6.10 16.78 -15.85
N GLU A 232 7.23 17.45 -16.06
CA GLU A 232 8.47 16.95 -16.65
C GLU A 232 9.17 15.89 -15.80
N THR A 233 8.85 15.78 -14.50
CA THR A 233 9.39 14.72 -13.63
C THR A 233 9.16 13.33 -14.19
N PHE A 234 8.06 13.13 -14.93
CA PHE A 234 7.65 11.82 -15.44
C PHE A 234 8.01 11.59 -16.91
N ALA A 235 8.59 12.59 -17.58
CA ALA A 235 9.03 12.50 -18.97
C ALA A 235 10.56 12.36 -19.00
N ILE A 236 11.04 11.11 -18.93
CA ILE A 236 12.48 10.83 -18.98
C ILE A 236 12.99 10.84 -20.42
N THR A 237 14.25 11.21 -20.60
CA THR A 237 14.91 11.24 -21.91
C THR A 237 16.13 10.32 -21.93
N ALA A 238 16.48 9.86 -23.13
CA ALA A 238 17.70 9.08 -23.35
C ALA A 238 18.94 9.96 -23.11
N PRO A 239 19.85 9.56 -22.21
CA PRO A 239 21.14 10.22 -22.10
C PRO A 239 21.97 10.08 -23.38
N GLY A 240 22.94 10.97 -23.58
CA GLY A 240 23.83 10.91 -24.74
C GLY A 240 24.55 9.57 -24.84
N GLY A 241 24.51 8.97 -26.04
CA GLY A 241 25.17 7.69 -26.33
C GLY A 241 24.45 6.45 -25.82
N TYR A 242 23.14 6.53 -25.56
CA TYR A 242 22.30 5.36 -25.33
C TYR A 242 21.75 4.84 -26.66
N ASP A 243 21.56 3.52 -26.75
CA ASP A 243 20.79 2.91 -27.83
C ASP A 243 19.31 3.21 -27.60
N VAL A 244 18.67 3.86 -28.56
CA VAL A 244 17.25 4.26 -28.48
C VAL A 244 16.41 3.35 -29.37
N GLY A 245 15.33 2.81 -28.81
CA GLY A 245 14.39 1.98 -29.55
C GLY A 245 12.95 2.16 -29.12
N SER A 246 12.06 1.47 -29.83
CA SER A 246 10.64 1.36 -29.49
C SER A 246 10.29 -0.10 -29.20
N LYS A 247 9.36 -0.31 -28.26
CA LYS A 247 8.77 -1.62 -27.94
C LYS A 247 7.25 -1.49 -27.97
N THR A 248 6.53 -2.61 -28.09
CA THR A 248 5.06 -2.63 -27.92
C THR A 248 4.73 -3.04 -26.50
N LEU A 249 3.81 -2.31 -25.85
CA LEU A 249 3.29 -2.69 -24.55
C LEU A 249 2.33 -3.89 -24.69
N THR A 250 2.53 -4.97 -23.95
CA THR A 250 1.70 -6.18 -24.05
C THR A 250 0.99 -6.51 -22.72
N PRO A 251 -0.19 -7.17 -22.74
CA PRO A 251 -0.96 -7.44 -21.52
C PRO A 251 -0.36 -8.50 -20.58
N GLN A 252 0.51 -9.38 -21.08
CA GLN A 252 1.03 -10.55 -20.32
C GLN A 252 2.53 -10.45 -20.01
N GLY A 253 3.19 -9.38 -20.43
CA GLY A 253 4.61 -9.16 -20.17
C GLY A 253 4.79 -7.86 -19.41
N GLY A 254 5.35 -7.97 -18.20
CA GLY A 254 6.32 -6.96 -17.82
C GLY A 254 7.39 -6.84 -18.93
N PRO A 255 8.01 -5.67 -19.07
CA PRO A 255 8.96 -5.36 -20.14
C PRO A 255 10.08 -6.39 -20.33
#